data_AF-A0A1I4ASW7-F1
#
_entry.id   AF-A0A1I4ASW7-F1
#
_cell.length_a   1.000
_cell.length_b   1.000
_cell.length_c   1.000
_cell.angle_alpha   90.00
_cell.angle_beta   90.00
_cell.angle_gamma   90.00
#
_symmetry.space_group_name_H-M   'P 1'
#
loop_
_entity.id
_entity.type
_entity.pdbx_description
1 polymer ?
#
loop_
_entity_poly.entity_id
_entity_poly.type
_entity_poly.pdbx_seq_one_letter_code
_entity_poly.pdbx_strand_id
1 'polypeptide(L)' 'MMRWLRLRRMRRTFRALPERDRAIFGSVRFDDCDYIETAQRHGCTVEEVDQTVARVLIALDRAARGK' A
#
# COMPACT_ATOMS: atom_id res chain seq x y z
N MET A 1 -0.65 23.20 -9.72
CA MET A 1 -1.98 22.54 -9.73
C MET A 1 -1.91 21.00 -9.87
N MET A 2 -1.22 20.46 -10.89
CA MET A 2 -1.20 19.00 -11.23
C MET A 2 -0.78 18.04 -10.09
N ARG A 3 0.22 18.41 -9.27
CA ARG A 3 0.75 17.57 -8.18
C ARG A 3 -0.28 17.28 -7.08
N TRP A 4 -1.15 18.25 -6.78
CA TRP A 4 -2.22 18.11 -5.78
C TRP A 4 -3.34 17.17 -6.26
N LEU A 5 -3.72 17.24 -7.53
CA LEU A 5 -4.70 16.33 -8.12
C LEU A 5 -4.19 14.89 -8.12
N ARG A 6 -2.91 14.69 -8.46
CA ARG A 6 -2.25 13.37 -8.38
C ARG A 6 -2.29 12.79 -6.98
N LEU A 7 -1.87 13.56 -5.97
CA LEU A 7 -1.89 13.13 -4.57
C LEU A 7 -3.32 12.86 -4.08
N ARG A 8 -4.29 13.68 -4.49
CA ARG A 8 -5.71 13.48 -4.15
C ARG A 8 -6.25 12.17 -4.72
N ARG A 9 -5.90 11.82 -5.97
CA ARG A 9 -6.26 10.53 -6.58
C ARG A 9 -5.62 9.37 -5.84
N MET A 10 -4.31 9.41 -5.62
CA MET A 10 -3.59 8.38 -4.86
C MET A 10 -4.18 8.18 -3.46
N ARG A 11 -4.49 9.27 -2.73
CA ARG A 11 -5.10 9.20 -1.40
C ARG A 11 -6.49 8.57 -1.42
N ARG A 12 -7.30 8.87 -2.44
CA ARG A 12 -8.62 8.27 -2.62
C ARG A 12 -8.50 6.78 -2.90
N THR A 13 -7.62 6.38 -3.82
CA THR A 13 -7.36 4.97 -4.14
C THR A 13 -6.84 4.23 -2.93
N PHE A 14 -5.85 4.77 -2.22
CA PHE A 14 -5.31 4.16 -1.01
C PHE A 14 -6.41 3.87 0.01
N ARG A 15 -7.29 4.84 0.28
CA ARG A 15 -8.40 4.68 1.23
C ARG A 15 -9.46 3.67 0.79
N ALA A 16 -9.57 3.40 -0.50
CA ALA A 16 -10.51 2.43 -1.04
C ALA A 16 -9.97 0.99 -1.00
N LEU A 17 -8.67 0.80 -0.72
CA LEU A 17 -8.08 -0.53 -0.57
C LEU A 17 -8.58 -1.21 0.71
N PRO A 18 -8.59 -2.56 0.72
CA PRO A 18 -8.91 -3.34 1.92
C PRO A 18 -8.11 -2.85 3.13
N GLU A 19 -8.74 -2.86 4.30
CA GLU A 19 -8.07 -2.44 5.53
C GLU A 19 -6.79 -3.24 5.81
N ARG A 20 -6.85 -4.56 5.58
CA ARG A 20 -5.69 -5.45 5.70
C ARG A 20 -4.54 -5.03 4.79
N ASP A 21 -4.82 -4.74 3.52
CA ASP A 21 -3.80 -4.33 2.56
C ASP A 21 -3.17 -2.99 2.96
N ARG A 22 -3.98 -2.05 3.45
CA ARG A 22 -3.50 -0.76 3.98
C ARG A 22 -2.62 -0.95 5.22
N ALA A 23 -2.99 -1.86 6.12
CA ALA A 23 -2.26 -2.13 7.36
C ALA A 23 -0.90 -2.78 7.08
N ILE A 24 -0.87 -3.81 6.23
CA ILE A 24 0.38 -4.48 5.80
C ILE A 24 1.30 -3.49 5.09
N PHE A 25 0.78 -2.75 4.10
CA PHE A 25 1.58 -1.74 3.40
C PHE A 25 2.06 -0.64 4.33
N GLY A 26 1.23 -0.24 5.30
CA GLY A 26 1.58 0.77 6.29
C GLY A 26 2.74 0.34 7.18
N SER A 27 2.74 -0.92 7.64
CA SER A 27 3.85 -1.45 8.43
C SER A 27 5.17 -1.42 7.68
N VAL A 28 5.19 -1.83 6.42
CA VAL A 28 6.41 -1.79 5.60
C VAL A 28 6.84 -0.36 5.28
N ARG A 29 5.89 0.53 4.94
CA ARG A 29 6.23 1.82 4.31
C ARG A 29 6.26 3.01 5.26
N PHE A 30 5.55 2.95 6.38
CA PHE A 30 5.42 4.04 7.34
C PHE A 30 5.94 3.67 8.73
N ASP A 31 5.88 2.40 9.13
CA ASP A 31 6.37 1.94 10.43
C ASP A 31 7.81 1.37 10.35
N ASP A 32 8.42 1.36 9.17
CA ASP A 32 9.77 0.87 8.88
C ASP A 32 10.03 -0.60 9.28
N CYS A 33 8.95 -1.41 9.35
CA CYS A 33 9.07 -2.84 9.60
C CYS A 33 9.65 -3.56 8.38
N ASP A 34 10.50 -4.55 8.62
CA ASP A 34 10.87 -5.48 7.56
C ASP A 34 9.72 -6.43 7.21
N TYR A 35 9.91 -7.25 6.17
CA TYR A 35 8.85 -8.14 5.68
C TYR A 35 8.56 -9.30 6.64
N ILE A 36 9.56 -9.75 7.40
CA ILE A 36 9.40 -10.82 8.40
C ILE A 36 8.61 -10.28 9.59
N GLU A 37 8.98 -9.11 10.11
CA GLU A 37 8.27 -8.43 11.20
C GLU A 37 6.83 -8.12 10.80
N THR A 38 6.61 -7.65 9.57
CA THR A 38 5.27 -7.38 9.04
C THR A 38 4.46 -8.68 8.94
N ALA A 39 5.04 -9.75 8.42
CA ALA A 39 4.38 -11.05 8.29
C ALA A 39 3.93 -11.59 9.66
N GLN A 40 4.81 -11.52 10.66
CA GLN A 40 4.50 -11.89 12.04
C GLN A 40 3.39 -11.01 12.64
N ARG A 41 3.48 -9.68 12.47
CA ARG A 41 2.51 -8.71 13.01
C ARG A 41 1.10 -8.92 12.44
N HIS A 42 0.99 -9.27 11.16
CA HIS A 42 -0.29 -9.41 10.45
C HIS A 42 -0.77 -10.86 10.30
N GLY A 43 -0.07 -11.82 10.92
CA GLY A 43 -0.43 -13.24 10.89
C GLY A 43 -0.47 -13.80 9.46
N CYS A 44 0.50 -13.43 8.63
CA CYS A 44 0.61 -13.88 7.24
C CYS A 44 2.03 -14.31 6.90
N THR A 45 2.25 -14.75 5.67
CA THR A 45 3.57 -15.11 5.14
C THR A 45 4.28 -13.89 4.55
N VAL A 46 5.61 -13.98 4.43
CA VAL A 46 6.42 -12.97 3.73
C VAL A 46 5.97 -12.82 2.26
N GLU A 47 5.55 -13.91 1.62
CA GLU A 47 5.03 -13.87 0.25
C GLU A 47 3.71 -13.06 0.17
N GLU A 48 2.80 -13.25 1.12
CA GLU A 48 1.58 -12.44 1.19
C GLU A 48 1.89 -10.96 1.45
N VAL A 49 2.92 -10.64 2.24
CA VAL A 49 3.39 -9.26 2.42
C VAL A 49 3.86 -8.67 1.08
N ASP A 50 4.75 -9.38 0.37
CA ASP A 50 5.29 -8.92 -0.92
C ASP A 50 4.18 -8.71 -1.95
N GLN A 51 3.30 -9.69 -2.11
CA GLN A 51 2.15 -9.59 -3.03
C GLN A 51 1.23 -8.43 -2.66
N THR A 52 1.04 -8.15 -1.37
CA THR A 52 0.23 -7.03 -0.91
C THR A 52 0.90 -5.70 -1.23
N VAL A 53 2.20 -5.57 -0.94
CA VAL A 53 2.98 -4.36 -1.27
C VAL A 53 2.93 -4.09 -2.78
N ALA A 54 3.16 -5.10 -3.61
CA ALA A 54 3.08 -4.99 -5.06
C ALA A 54 1.70 -4.52 -5.53
N ARG A 55 0.62 -5.13 -5.02
CA ARG A 55 -0.77 -4.75 -5.33
C ARG A 55 -1.06 -3.28 -4.99
N VAL A 56 -0.67 -2.83 -3.80
CA VAL A 56 -0.86 -1.44 -3.37
C VAL A 56 -0.07 -0.48 -4.27
N LEU A 57 1.20 -0.76 -4.56
CA LEU A 57 2.03 0.09 -5.42
C LEU A 57 1.45 0.22 -6.83
N ILE A 58 0.98 -0.88 -7.43
CA ILE A 58 0.34 -0.88 -8.75
C ILE A 58 -0.94 -0.03 -8.73
N ALA A 59 -1.77 -0.17 -7.69
CA ALA A 59 -2.99 0.63 -7.56
C ALA A 59 -2.69 2.13 -7.44
N LEU A 60 -1.67 2.50 -6.67
CA LEU A 60 -1.25 3.89 -6.50
C LEU A 60 -0.62 4.47 -7.79
N ASP A 61 0.14 3.68 -8.53
CA ASP A 61 0.71 4.09 -9.82
C ASP A 61 -0.40 4.36 -10.87
N ARG A 62 -1.40 3.47 -10.96
CA ARG A 62 -2.58 3.67 -11.84
C ARG A 62 -3.32 4.95 -11.47
N ALA A 63 -3.59 5.15 -10.18
CA ALA A 63 -4.25 6.35 -9.67
C ALA A 63 -3.44 7.63 -9.94
N ALA A 64 -2.11 7.55 -9.82
CA ALA A 64 -1.21 8.65 -10.14
C ALA A 64 -1.33 9.06 -11.61
N ARG A 65 -1.35 8.07 -12.52
CA ARG A 65 -1.51 8.27 -13.97
C ARG A 65 -2.94 8.67 -14.37
N GLY A 66 -3.91 8.53 -13.46
CA GLY A 66 -5.33 8.79 -13.75
C GLY A 66 -5.97 7.70 -14.61
N LYS A 67 -5.42 6.48 -14.56
CA LYS A 67 -5.97 5.27 -15.17
C LYS A 67 -6.82 4.50 -14.19
#